data_AF-A0A521FUV3-F1
#
_entry.id   AF-A0A521FUV3-F1
#
_cell.length_a   1.000
_cell.length_b   1.000
_cell.length_c   1.000
_cell.angle_alpha   90.00
_cell.angle_beta   90.00
_cell.angle_gamma   90.00
#
_symmetry.space_group_name_H-M   'P 1'
#
loop_
_entity.id
_entity.type
_entity.pdbx_description
1 polymer ?
#
loop_
_entity_poly.entity_id
_entity_poly.type
_entity_poly.pdbx_seq_one_letter_code
_entity_poly.pdbx_strand_id
1 'polypeptide(L)'
;MNQHLAIIADPRYVKRRELFEIKLAAIQQRNDYWFKHRVNMTTGEYPDRIYNYFRYCYDHQHNIDLYLKENLLAEIKQECLLAFNEIFRPQ
;
A
#
# COMPACT_ATOMS: atom_id res chain seq x y z
N MET A 1 -22.63 -1.91 -15.72
CA MET A 1 -21.20 -1.91 -16.10
C MET A 1 -20.41 -1.41 -14.89
N ASN A 2 -19.46 -2.21 -14.41
CA ASN A 2 -18.79 -2.15 -13.11
C ASN A 2 -18.30 -0.76 -12.65
N GLN A 3 -18.99 -0.12 -11.70
CA GLN A 3 -18.48 1.06 -11.00
C GLN A 3 -17.12 0.79 -10.33
N HIS A 4 -16.84 -0.46 -9.92
CA HIS A 4 -15.56 -0.86 -9.33
C HIS A 4 -14.35 -0.77 -10.28
N LEU A 5 -14.51 -0.92 -11.60
CA LEU A 5 -13.37 -0.85 -12.53
C LEU A 5 -12.95 0.61 -12.81
N ALA A 6 -13.91 1.55 -12.78
CA ALA A 6 -13.63 2.97 -13.02
C ALA A 6 -12.74 3.60 -11.92
N ILE A 7 -12.80 3.07 -10.71
CA ILE A 7 -12.10 3.58 -9.54
C ILE A 7 -10.60 3.24 -9.56
N ILE A 8 -10.24 2.04 -10.05
CA ILE A 8 -8.84 1.60 -10.14
C ILE A 8 -8.10 2.42 -11.22
N ALA A 9 -8.78 2.88 -12.25
CA ALA A 9 -8.19 3.69 -13.32
C ALA A 9 -8.38 5.21 -13.12
N ASP A 10 -8.74 5.66 -11.92
CA ASP A 10 -9.00 7.08 -11.68
C ASP A 10 -7.74 7.94 -11.97
N PRO A 11 -7.77 8.77 -13.03
CA PRO A 11 -6.60 9.52 -13.46
C PRO A 11 -6.12 10.53 -12.40
N ARG A 12 -6.97 10.90 -11.43
CA ARG A 12 -6.61 11.83 -10.33
C ARG A 12 -5.50 11.27 -9.43
N TYR A 13 -5.31 9.96 -9.42
CA TYR A 13 -4.39 9.31 -8.47
C TYR A 13 -3.24 8.56 -9.12
N VAL A 14 -3.19 8.37 -10.44
CA VAL A 14 -2.15 7.56 -11.12
C VAL A 14 -0.73 7.97 -10.67
N LYS A 15 -0.36 9.23 -10.88
CA LYS A 15 0.96 9.75 -10.48
C LYS A 15 1.24 9.63 -8.98
N ARG A 16 0.22 9.84 -8.14
CA ARG A 16 0.38 9.74 -6.68
C ARG A 16 0.55 8.30 -6.22
N ARG A 17 -0.14 7.34 -6.84
CA ARG A 17 0.05 5.91 -6.57
C ARG A 17 1.44 5.45 -6.97
N GLU A 18 1.93 5.86 -8.14
CA GLU A 18 3.31 5.58 -8.56
C GLU A 18 4.33 6.11 -7.53
N LEU A 19 4.17 7.36 -7.07
CA LEU A 19 5.02 7.93 -6.03
C LEU A 19 4.94 7.16 -4.71
N PHE A 20 3.73 6.72 -4.32
CA PHE A 20 3.53 5.96 -3.10
C PHE A 20 4.15 4.57 -3.21
N GLU A 21 4.03 3.90 -4.35
CA GLU A 21 4.65 2.60 -4.62
C GLU A 21 6.18 2.67 -4.63
N ILE A 22 6.76 3.78 -5.10
CA ILE A 22 8.20 4.07 -4.94
C ILE A 22 8.58 4.16 -3.46
N LYS A 23 7.79 4.89 -2.64
CA LYS A 23 8.05 4.98 -1.19
C LYS A 23 7.89 3.62 -0.50
N LEU A 24 6.90 2.81 -0.89
CA LEU A 24 6.70 1.46 -0.38
C LEU A 24 7.88 0.54 -0.72
N ALA A 25 8.43 0.63 -1.93
CA ALA A 25 9.64 -0.12 -2.30
C ALA A 25 10.83 0.25 -1.39
N ALA A 26 10.99 1.53 -1.07
CA ALA A 26 12.03 1.99 -0.14
C ALA A 26 11.80 1.50 1.30
N ILE A 27 10.54 1.49 1.77
CA ILE A 27 10.15 0.92 3.08
C ILE A 27 10.47 -0.58 3.12
N GLN A 28 10.13 -1.33 2.08
CA GLN A 28 10.45 -2.74 1.97
C GLN A 28 11.96 -2.97 2.05
N GLN A 29 12.76 -2.17 1.35
CA GLN A 29 14.21 -2.29 1.35
C GLN A 29 14.82 -2.06 2.74
N ARG A 30 14.33 -1.07 3.51
CA ARG A 30 14.77 -0.84 4.89
C ARG A 30 14.40 -2.00 5.83
N ASN A 31 13.26 -2.63 5.57
CA ASN A 31 12.71 -3.72 6.36
C ASN A 31 12.93 -5.10 5.71
N ASP A 32 13.91 -5.22 4.81
CA ASP A 32 14.13 -6.38 3.96
C ASP A 32 14.36 -7.66 4.77
N TYR A 33 15.06 -7.55 5.92
CA TYR A 33 15.22 -8.66 6.84
C TYR A 33 13.87 -9.24 7.30
N TRP A 34 12.90 -8.40 7.65
CA TRP A 34 11.60 -8.89 8.10
C TRP A 34 10.82 -9.59 6.99
N PHE A 35 10.80 -9.01 5.79
CA PHE A 35 10.11 -9.59 4.63
C PHE A 35 10.76 -10.91 4.17
N LYS A 36 12.10 -10.99 4.19
CA LYS A 36 12.85 -12.17 3.76
C LYS A 36 12.62 -13.40 4.63
N HIS A 37 12.27 -13.24 5.91
CA HIS A 37 12.07 -14.36 6.82
C HIS A 37 10.58 -14.73 7.00
N ARG A 38 9.72 -14.29 6.08
CA ARG A 38 8.28 -14.52 6.14
C ARG A 38 7.76 -15.16 4.87
N VAL A 39 6.74 -16.00 5.07
CA VAL A 39 5.93 -16.58 4.01
C VAL A 39 4.61 -15.83 3.98
N ASN A 40 4.13 -15.47 2.79
CA ASN A 40 2.80 -14.91 2.63
C ASN A 40 1.75 -15.95 3.05
N MET A 41 0.99 -15.66 4.11
CA MET A 41 0.00 -16.61 4.65
C MET A 41 -1.18 -16.90 3.71
N THR A 42 -1.40 -16.05 2.70
CA THR A 42 -2.49 -16.21 1.72
C THR A 42 -2.05 -17.02 0.50
N THR A 43 -0.86 -16.76 -0.04
CA THR A 43 -0.40 -17.38 -1.30
C THR A 43 0.64 -18.48 -1.09
N GLY A 44 1.29 -18.54 0.08
CA GLY A 44 2.44 -19.41 0.33
C GLY A 44 3.75 -18.91 -0.28
N GLU A 45 3.77 -17.73 -0.89
CA GLU A 45 4.97 -17.16 -1.52
C GLU A 45 6.07 -16.81 -0.49
N TYR A 46 7.33 -17.07 -0.87
CA TYR A 46 8.53 -16.73 -0.10
C TYR A 46 9.62 -16.15 -1.01
N PRO A 47 10.28 -15.04 -0.64
CA PRO A 47 9.99 -14.22 0.53
C PRO A 47 8.68 -13.42 0.37
N ASP A 48 8.04 -13.09 1.48
CA ASP A 48 6.88 -12.20 1.48
C ASP A 48 7.28 -10.77 1.06
N ARG A 49 6.31 -9.94 0.67
CA ARG A 49 6.55 -8.62 0.05
C ARG A 49 5.52 -7.61 0.49
N ILE A 50 5.88 -6.32 0.49
CA ILE A 50 5.04 -5.23 1.00
C ILE A 50 3.71 -5.11 0.25
N TYR A 51 3.67 -5.43 -1.05
CA TYR A 51 2.43 -5.41 -1.84
C TYR A 51 1.38 -6.38 -1.34
N ASN A 52 1.76 -7.38 -0.54
CA ASN A 52 0.81 -8.31 0.06
C ASN A 52 0.07 -7.71 1.26
N TYR A 53 0.50 -6.55 1.77
CA TYR A 53 0.03 -5.98 3.03
C TYR A 53 -0.78 -4.71 2.89
N PHE A 54 -0.93 -4.14 1.70
CA PHE A 54 -1.71 -2.91 1.51
C PHE A 54 -2.75 -3.05 0.41
N ARG A 55 -3.80 -2.22 0.51
CA ARG A 55 -4.79 -2.02 -0.55
C ARG A 55 -5.21 -0.56 -0.56
N TYR A 56 -5.45 -0.02 -1.75
CA TYR A 56 -6.15 1.25 -1.87
C TYR A 56 -7.64 1.02 -1.70
N CYS A 57 -8.26 1.83 -0.85
CA CYS A 57 -9.70 1.89 -0.67
C CYS A 57 -10.24 3.21 -1.24
N TYR A 58 -11.49 3.20 -1.68
CA TYR A 58 -12.16 4.38 -2.21
C TYR A 58 -13.55 4.47 -1.61
N ASP A 59 -13.91 5.66 -1.12
CA ASP A 59 -15.27 5.93 -0.67
C ASP A 59 -16.20 6.24 -1.85
N HIS A 60 -17.47 6.52 -1.54
CA HIS A 60 -18.49 6.88 -2.52
C HIS A 60 -18.20 8.21 -3.25
N GLN A 61 -17.34 9.06 -2.67
CA GLN A 61 -16.87 10.33 -3.23
C GLN A 61 -15.55 10.16 -4.00
N HIS A 62 -15.09 8.91 -4.16
CA HIS A 62 -13.81 8.55 -4.76
C HIS A 62 -12.60 9.21 -4.05
N ASN A 63 -12.69 9.50 -2.75
CA ASN A 63 -11.51 9.81 -1.95
C ASN A 63 -10.73 8.53 -1.73
N ILE A 64 -9.41 8.63 -1.85
CA ILE A 64 -8.51 7.49 -1.66
C ILE A 64 -8.13 7.34 -0.18
N ASP A 65 -8.14 6.11 0.29
CA ASP A 65 -7.66 5.73 1.62
C ASP A 65 -6.74 4.51 1.53
N LEU A 66 -6.01 4.24 2.62
CA LEU A 66 -5.05 3.14 2.70
C LEU A 66 -5.50 2.09 3.71
N TYR A 67 -5.74 0.88 3.24
CA TYR A 67 -5.88 -0.29 4.11
C TYR A 67 -4.53 -1.01 4.27
N LEU A 68 -4.19 -1.35 5.51
CA LEU A 68 -3.01 -2.15 5.85
C LEU A 68 -3.44 -3.41 6.60
N LYS A 69 -2.89 -4.56 6.22
CA LYS A 69 -3.20 -5.84 6.88
C LYS A 69 -2.71 -5.84 8.33
N GLU A 70 -3.48 -6.50 9.20
CA GLU A 70 -3.22 -6.51 10.64
C GLU A 70 -1.88 -7.12 11.03
N ASN A 71 -1.42 -8.12 10.27
CA ASN A 71 -0.17 -8.84 10.53
C ASN A 71 1.10 -8.11 10.03
N LEU A 72 0.98 -6.90 9.47
CA LEU A 72 2.12 -6.03 9.19
C LEU A 72 2.67 -5.48 10.52
N LEU A 73 4.00 -5.47 10.68
CA LEU A 73 4.67 -4.84 11.84
C LEU A 73 4.16 -3.41 12.04
N ALA A 74 3.98 -3.01 13.31
CA ALA A 74 3.43 -1.71 13.66
C ALA A 74 4.30 -0.55 13.14
N GLU A 75 5.62 -0.71 13.19
CA GLU A 75 6.59 0.26 12.71
C GLU A 75 6.48 0.43 11.19
N ILE A 76 6.36 -0.69 10.45
CA ILE A 76 6.18 -0.66 9.00
C ILE A 76 4.82 -0.06 8.63
N LYS A 77 3.75 -0.37 9.40
CA LYS A 77 2.43 0.26 9.22
C LYS A 77 2.54 1.79 9.36
N GLN A 78 3.24 2.26 10.38
CA GLN A 78 3.42 3.69 10.61
C GLN A 78 4.19 4.35 9.47
N GLU A 79 5.28 3.75 8.98
CA GLU A 79 6.01 4.25 7.81
C GLU A 79 5.12 4.35 6.56
N CYS A 80 4.28 3.33 6.31
CA CYS A 80 3.33 3.34 5.20
C CYS A 80 2.29 4.46 5.34
N LEU A 81 1.73 4.66 6.53
CA LEU A 81 0.75 5.72 6.80
C LEU A 81 1.35 7.11 6.62
N LEU A 82 2.57 7.33 7.10
CA LEU A 82 3.29 8.59 6.90
C LEU A 82 3.54 8.87 5.42
N ALA A 83 4.05 7.88 4.68
CA ALA A 83 4.27 8.00 3.24
C ALA A 83 2.98 8.26 2.45
N PHE A 84 1.86 7.66 2.87
CA PHE A 84 0.56 7.89 2.25
C PHE A 84 0.05 9.30 2.52
N ASN A 85 0.08 9.76 3.78
CA ASN A 85 -0.37 11.10 4.14
C ASN A 85 0.45 12.18 3.43
N GLU A 86 1.76 12.02 3.31
CA GLU A 86 2.63 12.95 2.57
C GLU A 86 2.18 13.15 1.11
N ILE A 87 1.73 12.07 0.46
CA ILE A 87 1.39 12.09 -0.97
C ILE A 87 -0.07 12.46 -1.23
N PHE A 88 -0.99 11.96 -0.40
CA PHE A 88 -2.43 12.05 -0.64
C PHE A 88 -3.14 13.05 0.27
N ARG A 89 -2.49 13.50 1.34
CA ARG A 89 -3.02 14.49 2.30
C ARG A 89 -1.98 15.60 2.59
N PRO A 90 -1.38 16.23 1.56
CA PRO A 90 -0.50 17.36 1.80
C PRO A 90 -1.30 18.50 2.45
N GLN A 91 -0.72 19.12 3.48
CA GLN A 91 -1.30 20.30 4.13
C GLN A 91 -1.34 21.49 3.16
#